data_AF-A0A833E6C5-F1
#
_entry.id   AF-A0A833E6C5-F1
#
_cell.length_a   1.000
_cell.length_b   1.000
_cell.length_c   1.000
_cell.angle_alpha   90.00
_cell.angle_beta   90.00
_cell.angle_gamma   90.00
#
_symmetry.space_group_name_H-M   'P 1'
#
loop_
_entity.id
_entity.type
_entity.pdbx_description
1 polymer ?
#
loop_
_entity_poly.entity_id
_entity_poly.type
_entity_poly.pdbx_seq_one_letter_code
_entity_poly.pdbx_strand_id
1 'polypeptide(L)'
;VVEYLEKLVRKGLVDYVKGRGEIRLTEQGRRIAEQVYRKHVLLRKFLEMIGVPRDVAEEDACRIEHVVSQITLDRIIALIELLETCPLTRELREGKMPKCRQEKP
;
A
#
# COMPACT_ATOMS: atom_id res chain seq x y z
N VAL A 1 23.01 1.03 -6.88
CA VAL A 1 22.40 2.25 -6.30
C VAL A 1 22.57 3.48 -7.21
N VAL A 2 23.79 3.86 -7.59
CA VAL A 2 24.04 5.08 -8.42
C VAL A 2 23.31 5.05 -9.77
N GLU A 3 23.26 3.90 -10.46
CA GLU A 3 22.57 3.77 -11.75
C GLU A 3 21.05 4.04 -11.66
N TYR A 4 20.40 3.64 -10.54
CA TYR A 4 18.97 3.90 -10.33
C TYR A 4 18.71 5.38 -10.03
N LEU A 5 19.61 6.03 -9.30
CA LEU A 5 19.53 7.45 -9.01
C LEU A 5 19.66 8.28 -10.30
N GLU A 6 20.59 7.93 -11.18
CA GLU A 6 20.73 8.58 -12.49
C GLU A 6 19.49 8.39 -13.39
N LYS A 7 18.78 7.27 -13.27
CA LYS A 7 17.49 7.07 -13.97
C LYS A 7 16.41 8.00 -13.42
N LEU A 8 16.35 8.21 -12.10
CA LEU A 8 15.38 9.13 -11.47
C LEU A 8 15.68 10.60 -11.80
N VAL A 9 16.95 10.99 -11.87
CA VAL A 9 17.38 12.32 -12.32
C VAL A 9 16.98 12.54 -13.78
N ARG A 10 17.26 11.57 -14.67
CA ARG A 10 16.84 11.64 -16.09
C ARG A 10 15.33 11.75 -16.27
N LYS A 11 14.55 11.21 -15.34
CA LYS A 11 13.07 11.32 -15.33
C LYS A 11 12.57 12.63 -14.68
N GLY A 12 13.46 13.50 -14.20
CA GLY A 12 13.09 14.74 -13.52
C GLY A 12 12.40 14.53 -12.16
N LEU A 13 12.60 13.37 -11.52
CA LEU A 13 11.95 13.03 -10.26
C LEU A 13 12.81 13.39 -9.04
N VAL A 14 14.12 13.51 -9.24
CA VAL A 14 15.09 13.74 -8.19
C VAL A 14 16.12 14.75 -8.67
N ASP A 15 16.43 15.72 -7.81
CA ASP A 15 17.59 16.59 -7.93
C ASP A 15 18.75 15.97 -7.16
N TYR A 16 19.79 15.58 -7.90
CA TYR A 16 21.02 15.03 -7.33
C TYR A 16 22.23 15.66 -8.01
N VAL A 17 23.08 16.30 -7.20
CA VAL A 17 24.38 16.82 -7.66
C VAL A 17 25.47 15.89 -7.14
N LYS A 18 26.13 15.20 -8.07
CA LYS A 18 27.24 14.28 -7.77
C LYS A 18 28.30 15.01 -6.93
N GLY A 19 28.60 14.48 -5.75
CA GLY A 19 29.58 15.05 -4.82
C GLY A 19 29.03 16.00 -3.74
N ARG A 20 27.75 16.41 -3.79
CA ARG A 20 27.12 17.20 -2.71
C ARG A 20 26.41 16.35 -1.65
N GLY A 21 26.29 15.03 -1.86
CA GLY A 21 25.70 14.08 -0.91
C GLY A 21 24.18 14.18 -0.73
N GLU A 22 23.55 15.28 -1.15
CA GLU A 22 22.14 15.53 -0.97
C GLU A 22 21.30 15.07 -2.17
N ILE A 23 20.22 14.34 -1.87
CA ILE A 23 19.23 13.87 -2.83
C ILE A 23 17.90 14.50 -2.44
N ARG A 24 17.31 15.29 -3.34
CA ARG A 24 16.00 15.92 -3.11
C ARG A 24 14.99 15.45 -4.13
N LEU A 25 13.75 15.21 -3.69
CA LEU A 25 12.65 14.99 -4.64
C LEU A 25 12.30 16.32 -5.30
N THR A 26 12.09 16.29 -6.62
CA THR A 26 11.41 17.40 -7.30
C THR A 26 9.93 17.40 -6.89
N GLU A 27 9.19 18.45 -7.21
CA GLU A 27 7.75 18.47 -6.95
C GLU A 27 7.01 17.31 -7.66
N GLN A 28 7.44 16.94 -8.87
CA GLN A 28 6.91 15.77 -9.57
C GLN A 28 7.29 14.46 -8.87
N GLY A 29 8.55 14.33 -8.44
CA GLY A 29 9.00 13.18 -7.66
C GLY A 29 8.25 13.01 -6.36
N ARG A 30 7.98 14.11 -5.66
CA ARG A 30 7.21 14.14 -4.42
C ARG A 30 5.79 13.62 -4.64
N ARG A 31 5.09 14.08 -5.67
CA ARG A 31 3.73 13.61 -5.99
C ARG A 31 3.68 12.11 -6.25
N ILE A 32 4.65 11.58 -7.01
CA ILE A 32 4.72 10.15 -7.30
C ILE A 32 5.07 9.35 -6.04
N ALA A 33 6.05 9.82 -5.25
CA ALA A 33 6.44 9.19 -3.99
C ALA A 33 5.26 9.14 -3.00
N GLU A 34 4.49 10.23 -2.89
CA GLU A 34 3.29 10.30 -2.06
C GLU A 34 2.21 9.33 -2.56
N GLN A 35 2.02 9.18 -3.87
CA GLN A 35 1.07 8.21 -4.40
C GLN A 35 1.47 6.78 -4.05
N VAL A 36 2.74 6.41 -4.25
CA VAL A 36 3.28 5.09 -3.89
C VAL A 36 3.09 4.85 -2.39
N TYR A 37 3.57 5.76 -1.55
CA TYR A 37 3.43 5.65 -0.10
C TYR A 37 1.97 5.56 0.39
N ARG A 38 1.03 6.25 -0.27
CA ARG A 38 -0.40 6.09 0.04
C ARG A 38 -0.89 4.68 -0.23
N LYS A 39 -0.45 4.04 -1.33
CA LYS A 39 -0.77 2.63 -1.62
C LYS A 39 -0.21 1.72 -0.54
N HIS A 40 1.07 1.90 -0.15
CA HIS A 40 1.69 1.14 0.94
C HIS A 40 0.84 1.16 2.20
N VAL A 41 0.52 2.37 2.69
CA VAL A 41 -0.21 2.54 3.95
C VAL A 41 -1.60 1.90 3.88
N LEU A 42 -2.31 2.05 2.76
CA LEU A 42 -3.63 1.44 2.57
C LEU A 42 -3.55 -0.09 2.52
N LEU A 43 -2.60 -0.64 1.77
CA LEU A 43 -2.41 -2.08 1.64
C LEU A 43 -2.00 -2.70 2.97
N ARG A 44 -1.03 -2.11 3.67
CA ARG A 44 -0.61 -2.58 4.98
C ARG A 44 -1.78 -2.58 5.96
N LYS A 45 -2.54 -1.47 6.03
CA LYS A 45 -3.74 -1.37 6.88
C LYS A 45 -4.73 -2.47 6.55
N PHE A 46 -5.02 -2.70 5.27
CA PHE A 46 -5.92 -3.75 4.84
C PHE A 46 -5.44 -5.15 5.26
N LEU A 47 -4.17 -5.46 5.05
CA LEU A 47 -3.56 -6.75 5.41
C LEU A 47 -3.64 -6.98 6.93
N GLU A 48 -3.31 -5.97 7.73
CA GLU A 48 -3.47 -6.04 9.19
C GLU A 48 -4.94 -6.28 9.59
N MET A 49 -5.89 -5.62 8.93
CA MET A 49 -7.33 -5.77 9.21
C MET A 49 -7.86 -7.18 8.94
N ILE A 50 -7.27 -7.92 8.00
CA ILE A 50 -7.63 -9.31 7.71
C ILE A 50 -6.79 -10.33 8.50
N GLY A 51 -5.98 -9.85 9.46
CA GLY A 51 -5.24 -10.70 10.40
C GLY A 51 -3.81 -11.04 9.99
N VAL A 52 -3.24 -10.38 8.98
CA VAL A 52 -1.82 -10.56 8.64
C VAL A 52 -0.96 -9.88 9.71
N PRO A 53 0.08 -10.57 10.25
CA PRO A 53 1.03 -9.96 11.18
C PRO A 53 1.68 -8.70 10.59
N ARG A 54 1.90 -7.68 11.42
CA ARG A 54 2.34 -6.35 10.95
C ARG A 54 3.64 -6.38 10.16
N ASP A 55 4.60 -7.20 10.56
CA ASP A 55 5.89 -7.38 9.87
C ASP A 55 5.70 -7.96 8.46
N VAL A 56 4.85 -8.97 8.33
CA VAL A 56 4.48 -9.56 7.04
C VAL A 56 3.68 -8.56 6.18
N ALA A 57 2.72 -7.87 6.79
CA ALA A 57 1.90 -6.87 6.11
C ALA A 57 2.73 -5.69 5.56
N GLU A 58 3.76 -5.25 6.30
CA GLU A 58 4.68 -4.21 5.86
C GLU A 58 5.49 -4.67 4.65
N GLU A 59 6.02 -5.89 4.68
CA GLU A 59 6.83 -6.43 3.58
C GLU A 59 5.99 -6.66 2.31
N ASP A 60 4.79 -7.23 2.47
CA ASP A 60 3.90 -7.50 1.35
C ASP A 60 3.33 -6.21 0.75
N ALA A 61 2.95 -5.22 1.58
CA ALA A 61 2.51 -3.92 1.08
C ALA A 61 3.58 -3.22 0.24
N CYS A 62 4.85 -3.30 0.65
CA CYS A 62 5.99 -2.72 -0.09
C CYS A 62 6.18 -3.39 -1.46
N ARG A 63 5.89 -4.69 -1.58
CA ARG A 63 5.95 -5.39 -2.88
C ARG A 63 4.75 -5.05 -3.75
N ILE A 64 3.56 -5.06 -3.17
CA ILE A 64 2.29 -4.92 -3.88
C ILE A 64 2.10 -3.48 -4.39
N GLU A 65 2.52 -2.45 -3.64
CA GLU A 65 2.29 -1.04 -3.98
C GLU A 65 2.81 -0.63 -5.37
N HIS A 66 3.88 -1.28 -5.84
CA HIS A 66 4.53 -0.99 -7.10
C HIS A 66 3.81 -1.58 -8.32
N VAL A 67 3.02 -2.64 -8.12
CA VAL A 67 2.40 -3.41 -9.22
C VAL A 67 0.88 -3.39 -9.18
N VAL A 68 0.27 -3.03 -8.05
CA VAL A 68 -1.18 -3.02 -7.90
C VAL A 68 -1.83 -1.98 -8.82
N SER A 69 -2.85 -2.42 -9.55
CA SER A 69 -3.65 -1.55 -10.40
C SER A 69 -4.49 -0.59 -9.55
N GLN A 70 -4.80 0.60 -10.11
CA GLN A 70 -5.68 1.54 -9.43
C GLN A 70 -7.06 0.92 -9.16
N ILE A 71 -7.61 0.16 -10.11
CA ILE A 71 -8.92 -0.49 -9.99
C ILE A 71 -8.93 -1.46 -8.80
N THR A 72 -7.87 -2.26 -8.63
CA THR A 72 -7.76 -3.18 -7.49
C THR A 72 -7.69 -2.42 -6.17
N LEU A 73 -6.89 -1.35 -6.12
CA LEU A 73 -6.76 -0.52 -4.93
C LEU A 73 -8.09 0.12 -4.54
N ASP A 74 -8.85 0.64 -5.50
CA ASP A 74 -10.16 1.25 -5.25
C ASP A 74 -11.15 0.24 -4.66
N ARG A 75 -11.09 -1.03 -5.09
CA ARG A 75 -11.91 -2.11 -4.50
C ARG A 75 -11.46 -2.47 -3.09
N ILE A 76 -10.16 -2.44 -2.80
CA ILE A 76 -9.63 -2.64 -1.44
C ILE A 76 -10.09 -1.49 -0.53
N ILE A 77 -10.07 -0.24 -1.00
CA ILE A 77 -10.56 0.92 -0.24
C ILE A 77 -12.04 0.73 0.12
N ALA A 78 -12.89 0.41 -0.87
CA ALA A 78 -14.31 0.13 -0.62
C ALA A 78 -14.52 -1.03 0.38
N LEU A 79 -13.64 -2.05 0.34
CA LEU A 79 -13.68 -3.15 1.30
C LEU A 79 -13.26 -2.72 2.71
N ILE A 80 -12.23 -1.87 2.84
CA ILE A 80 -11.84 -1.27 4.14
C ILE A 80 -13.02 -0.52 4.74
N GLU A 81 -13.68 0.33 3.95
CA GLU A 81 -14.86 1.10 4.39
C GLU A 81 -15.98 0.17 4.87
N LEU A 82 -16.25 -0.91 4.14
CA LEU A 82 -17.22 -1.93 4.55
C LEU A 82 -16.80 -2.62 5.85
N LEU A 83 -15.54 -2.99 5.99
CA LEU A 83 -15.02 -3.66 7.19
C LEU A 83 -15.11 -2.76 8.43
N GLU A 84 -14.92 -1.45 8.28
CA GLU A 84 -15.03 -0.48 9.38
C GLU A 84 -16.48 -0.22 9.79
N THR A 85 -17.39 -0.13 8.82
CA THR A 85 -18.77 0.34 9.04
C THR A 85 -19.79 -0.78 9.25
N CYS A 86 -19.55 -2.00 8.76
CA CYS A 86 -20.54 -3.07 8.80
C CYS A 86 -20.51 -3.86 10.12
N PRO A 87 -21.65 -4.06 10.81
CA PRO A 87 -21.71 -4.91 12.02
C PRO A 87 -21.39 -6.39 11.76
N LEU A 88 -21.65 -6.88 10.54
CA LEU A 88 -21.47 -8.30 10.17
C LEU A 88 -20.00 -8.69 9.97
N THR A 89 -19.10 -7.72 9.83
CA THR A 89 -17.66 -7.95 9.62
C THR A 89 -16.87 -7.97 10.93
N ARG A 90 -17.55 -7.94 12.08
CA ARG A 90 -16.91 -7.93 13.40
C ARG A 90 -15.98 -9.13 13.60
N GLU A 91 -16.41 -10.33 13.23
CA GLU A 91 -15.60 -11.54 13.38
C GLU A 91 -14.32 -11.48 12.53
N LEU A 92 -14.41 -10.97 11.29
CA LEU A 92 -13.25 -10.77 10.41
C LEU A 92 -12.21 -9.83 11.03
N ARG A 93 -12.66 -8.73 11.64
CA ARG A 93 -11.77 -7.78 12.33
C ARG A 93 -11.08 -8.38 13.56
N GLU A 94 -11.68 -9.41 14.17
CA GLU A 94 -11.08 -10.16 15.27
C GLU A 94 -10.18 -11.30 14.78
N GLY A 95 -9.86 -11.35 13.48
CA GLY A 95 -9.06 -12.41 12.87
C GLY A 95 -9.79 -13.76 12.82
N LYS A 96 -11.11 -13.77 13.03
CA LYS A 96 -11.94 -14.98 12.97
C LYS A 96 -12.61 -15.06 11.62
N MET A 97 -12.47 -16.20 10.97
CA MET A 97 -13.21 -16.47 9.75
C MET A 97 -14.69 -16.57 10.12
N PRO A 98 -15.56 -15.69 9.58
CA PRO A 98 -16.95 -15.69 9.93
C PRO A 98 -17.53 -17.05 9.56
N LYS A 99 -18.36 -17.61 10.44
CA LYS A 99 -19.07 -18.85 10.10
C LYS A 99 -20.08 -18.51 9.00
N CYS A 100 -19.62 -18.55 7.76
CA CYS A 100 -20.47 -18.53 6.60
C CYS A 100 -21.50 -19.62 6.85
N ARG A 101 -22.80 -19.26 6.94
CA ARG A 101 -23.85 -20.24 7.10
C ARG A 101 -23.62 -21.24 5.99
N GLN A 102 -23.29 -22.49 6.36
CA GLN A 102 -23.48 -23.58 5.44
C GLN A 102 -24.95 -23.47 5.04
N GLU A 103 -25.21 -23.11 3.78
CA GLU A 103 -26.55 -23.23 3.23
C GLU A 103 -26.95 -24.70 3.45
N LYS A 104 -27.94 -24.89 4.31
CA LYS A 104 -28.75 -26.09 4.41
C LYS A 104 -30.19 -25.62 4.63
N PRO A 105 -31.18 -26.26 4.01
CA PRO A 105 -31.17 -27.63 3.51
C PRO A 105 -30.81 -27.81 2.04
#